data_AF-A0A1V6I334-F1
#
_entry.id   AF-A0A1V6I334-F1
#
_cell.length_a   1.000
_cell.length_b   1.000
_cell.length_c   1.000
_cell.angle_alpha   90.00
_cell.angle_beta   90.00
_cell.angle_gamma   90.00
#
_symmetry.space_group_name_H-M   'P 1'
#
loop_
_entity.id
_entity.type
_entity.pdbx_description
1 polymer ?
#
loop_
_entity_poly.entity_id
_entity_poly.type
_entity_poly.pdbx_seq_one_letter_code
_entity_poly.pdbx_strand_id
1 'polypeptide(L)'
;MKFSDTDNLIYLLNDNIQKPINISLAENIPNLINDQLKNVKKSSNSYLKYFTNNYQRLIEIREINNVKFIDDSFATNNYSLFYSLEKINNPIIWISLDKQTNYISNSLAEIIQKKIKIWITITKNKKVYNSDYSYLVPEFYSVKNLSAAVKLSFAFADPNDIILLAPNKSNINSKLYSNKFKNIVNEL
;
A
#
# COMPACT_ATOMS: atom_id res chain seq x y z
N MET A 1 -27.40 0.85 -38.60
CA MET A 1 -27.93 1.96 -37.77
C MET A 1 -27.69 1.55 -36.32
N LYS A 2 -26.76 2.20 -35.61
CA LYS A 2 -26.43 1.85 -34.22
C LYS A 2 -27.45 2.53 -33.31
N PHE A 3 -28.25 1.75 -32.59
CA PHE A 3 -29.12 2.27 -31.54
C PHE A 3 -28.27 2.74 -30.36
N SER A 4 -28.70 3.81 -29.70
CA SER A 4 -28.03 4.32 -28.51
C SER A 4 -28.24 3.38 -27.33
N ASP A 5 -27.32 3.36 -26.36
CA ASP A 5 -27.40 2.44 -25.19
C ASP A 5 -28.70 2.61 -24.38
N THR A 6 -29.37 3.76 -24.49
CA THR A 6 -30.69 4.04 -23.90
C THR A 6 -31.83 3.34 -24.63
N ASP A 7 -31.74 3.15 -25.95
CA ASP A 7 -32.78 2.50 -26.75
C ASP A 7 -32.80 0.99 -26.49
N ASN A 8 -31.63 0.39 -26.25
CA ASN A 8 -31.52 -1.02 -25.85
C ASN A 8 -32.11 -1.30 -24.46
N LEU A 9 -31.98 -0.36 -23.53
CA LEU A 9 -32.57 -0.45 -22.19
C LEU A 9 -34.11 -0.39 -22.23
N ILE A 10 -34.68 0.47 -23.06
CA ILE A 10 -36.14 0.59 -23.22
C ILE A 10 -36.72 -0.67 -23.89
N TYR A 11 -36.02 -1.23 -24.88
CA TYR A 11 -36.43 -2.47 -25.54
C TYR A 11 -36.42 -3.67 -24.57
N LEU A 12 -35.37 -3.80 -23.75
CA LEU A 12 -35.27 -4.84 -22.72
C LEU A 12 -36.29 -4.68 -21.58
N LEU A 13 -36.74 -3.46 -21.28
CA LEU A 13 -37.77 -3.22 -20.27
C LEU A 13 -39.17 -3.56 -20.78
N ASN A 14 -39.49 -3.25 -22.04
CA ASN A 14 -40.82 -3.48 -22.60
C ASN A 14 -41.14 -4.97 -22.82
N ASP A 15 -40.16 -5.80 -23.20
CA ASP A 15 -40.35 -7.25 -23.39
C ASP A 15 -40.59 -8.01 -22.07
N ASN A 16 -40.23 -7.41 -20.93
CA ASN A 16 -40.38 -8.04 -19.61
C ASN A 16 -41.71 -7.68 -18.90
N ILE A 17 -42.50 -6.74 -19.44
CA ILE A 17 -43.75 -6.28 -18.81
C ILE A 17 -44.96 -7.15 -19.22
N GLN A 18 -44.85 -7.99 -20.27
CA GLN A 18 -45.96 -8.82 -20.76
C GLN A 18 -45.92 -10.31 -20.36
N LYS A 19 -45.03 -10.74 -19.44
CA LYS A 19 -45.10 -12.09 -18.84
C LYS A 19 -45.55 -12.00 -17.38
N PRO A 20 -46.35 -12.98 -16.89
CA PRO A 20 -46.71 -13.01 -15.48
C PRO A 20 -45.40 -12.98 -14.67
N ILE A 21 -45.29 -11.99 -13.79
CA ILE A 21 -44.15 -11.76 -12.93
C ILE A 21 -43.81 -13.09 -12.27
N ASN A 22 -42.67 -13.67 -12.63
CA ASN A 22 -42.17 -14.88 -12.00
C ASN A 22 -41.79 -14.49 -10.57
N ILE A 23 -42.67 -14.76 -9.61
CA ILE A 23 -42.62 -14.28 -8.22
C ILE A 23 -41.25 -14.59 -7.57
N SER A 24 -40.58 -15.67 -7.99
CA SER A 24 -39.22 -16.04 -7.57
C SER A 24 -38.11 -15.04 -7.99
N LEU A 25 -38.26 -14.34 -9.11
CA LEU A 25 -37.32 -13.30 -9.54
C LEU A 25 -37.55 -12.01 -8.75
N ALA A 26 -38.81 -11.64 -8.50
CA ALA A 26 -39.15 -10.43 -7.74
C ALA A 26 -38.67 -10.51 -6.28
N GLU A 27 -38.74 -11.68 -5.66
CA GLU A 27 -38.22 -11.93 -4.30
C GLU A 27 -36.69 -11.81 -4.19
N ASN A 28 -35.96 -12.02 -5.30
CA ASN A 28 -34.50 -11.94 -5.33
C ASN A 28 -33.95 -10.56 -5.70
N ILE A 29 -34.79 -9.66 -6.26
CA ILE A 29 -34.40 -8.28 -6.57
C ILE A 29 -33.87 -7.52 -5.32
N PRO A 30 -34.51 -7.59 -4.14
CA PRO A 30 -34.00 -6.96 -2.92
C PRO A 30 -32.60 -7.44 -2.52
N ASN A 31 -32.32 -8.73 -2.70
CA ASN A 31 -31.00 -9.32 -2.38
C ASN A 31 -29.94 -8.83 -3.36
N LEU A 32 -30.25 -8.80 -4.65
CA LEU A 32 -29.34 -8.31 -5.69
C LEU A 32 -29.02 -6.82 -5.50
N ILE A 33 -30.02 -6.01 -5.19
CA ILE A 33 -29.86 -4.59 -4.86
C ILE A 33 -28.99 -4.44 -3.61
N ASN A 34 -29.25 -5.22 -2.56
CA ASN A 34 -28.45 -5.18 -1.33
C ASN A 34 -26.98 -5.56 -1.57
N ASP A 35 -26.70 -6.54 -2.43
CA ASP A 35 -25.32 -6.93 -2.74
C ASP A 35 -24.61 -5.88 -3.59
N GLN A 36 -25.30 -5.27 -4.56
CA GLN A 36 -24.77 -4.11 -5.29
C GLN A 36 -24.50 -2.93 -4.36
N LEU A 37 -25.41 -2.64 -3.43
CA LEU A 37 -25.24 -1.59 -2.43
C LEU A 37 -24.10 -1.90 -1.45
N LYS A 38 -23.91 -3.15 -1.03
CA LYS A 38 -22.75 -3.57 -0.22
C LYS A 38 -21.45 -3.35 -0.99
N ASN A 39 -21.41 -3.69 -2.27
CA ASN A 39 -20.23 -3.49 -3.11
C ASN A 39 -19.91 -2.01 -3.30
N VAL A 40 -20.91 -1.17 -3.57
CA VAL A 40 -20.74 0.28 -3.64
C VAL A 40 -20.28 0.84 -2.28
N LYS A 41 -20.89 0.43 -1.16
CA LYS A 41 -20.46 0.85 0.19
C LYS A 41 -19.04 0.39 0.51
N LYS A 42 -18.65 -0.82 0.11
CA LYS A 42 -17.28 -1.34 0.28
C LYS A 42 -16.27 -0.52 -0.53
N SER A 43 -16.61 -0.20 -1.77
CA SER A 43 -15.81 0.69 -2.63
C SER A 43 -15.73 2.10 -2.04
N SER A 44 -16.85 2.71 -1.65
CA SER A 44 -16.88 4.03 -1.01
C SER A 44 -16.10 4.08 0.30
N ASN A 45 -16.17 3.03 1.13
CA ASN A 45 -15.34 2.93 2.33
C ASN A 45 -13.85 2.76 2.01
N SER A 46 -13.50 2.08 0.92
CA SER A 46 -12.11 1.99 0.47
C SER A 46 -11.59 3.33 -0.06
N TYR A 47 -12.41 4.09 -0.79
CA TYR A 47 -12.11 5.45 -1.21
C TYR A 47 -12.04 6.42 -0.02
N LEU A 48 -12.99 6.39 0.91
CA LEU A 48 -12.96 7.22 2.11
C LEU A 48 -11.75 6.89 3.00
N LYS A 49 -11.37 5.62 3.14
CA LYS A 49 -10.11 5.23 3.81
C LYS A 49 -8.88 5.75 3.07
N TYR A 50 -8.90 5.75 1.74
CA TYR A 50 -7.83 6.32 0.93
C TYR A 50 -7.69 7.84 1.17
N PHE A 51 -8.81 8.57 1.20
CA PHE A 51 -8.82 10.01 1.45
C PHE A 51 -8.52 10.38 2.92
N THR A 52 -8.96 9.62 3.91
CA THR A 52 -8.64 9.89 5.33
C THR A 52 -7.20 9.53 5.69
N ASN A 53 -6.59 8.56 5.01
CA ASN A 53 -5.18 8.20 5.22
C ASN A 53 -4.19 9.22 4.65
N ASN A 54 -4.61 10.16 3.79
CA ASN A 54 -3.70 11.16 3.20
C ASN A 54 -3.04 12.08 4.24
N TYR A 55 -3.69 12.34 5.39
CA TYR A 55 -3.10 13.14 6.47
C TYR A 55 -1.96 12.42 7.23
N GLN A 56 -1.78 11.11 7.02
CA GLN A 56 -0.77 10.29 7.71
C GLN A 56 0.20 9.64 6.72
N ARG A 57 0.61 10.39 5.70
CA ARG A 57 1.59 9.97 4.68
C ARG A 57 2.85 10.82 4.81
N LEU A 58 4.01 10.20 4.56
CA LEU A 58 5.30 10.89 4.42
C LEU A 58 5.59 11.88 5.57
N ILE A 59 5.31 11.49 6.81
CA ILE A 59 5.49 12.35 7.97
C ILE A 59 6.99 12.38 8.32
N GLU A 60 7.62 13.54 8.20
CA GLU A 60 8.97 13.74 8.73
C GLU A 60 8.93 13.67 10.27
N ILE A 61 9.70 12.76 10.84
CA ILE A 61 9.75 12.53 12.29
C ILE A 61 10.83 13.40 12.93
N ARG A 62 12.05 13.33 12.39
CA ARG A 62 13.25 13.97 12.91
C ARG A 62 14.35 13.96 11.84
N GLU A 63 15.30 14.88 11.97
CA GLU A 63 16.56 14.87 11.25
C GLU A 63 17.73 14.76 12.26
N ILE A 64 18.69 13.87 11.98
CA ILE A 64 19.89 13.64 12.80
C ILE A 64 21.08 13.52 11.86
N ASN A 65 22.14 14.31 12.05
CA ASN A 65 23.33 14.30 11.19
C ASN A 65 23.00 14.42 9.69
N ASN A 66 22.04 15.29 9.34
CA ASN A 66 21.51 15.48 7.99
C ASN A 66 20.84 14.24 7.37
N VAL A 67 20.50 13.24 8.18
CA VAL A 67 19.70 12.08 7.79
C VAL A 67 18.27 12.29 8.27
N LYS A 68 17.31 12.23 7.34
CA LYS A 68 15.90 12.43 7.63
C LYS A 68 15.17 11.11 7.85
N PHE A 69 14.37 11.03 8.91
CA PHE A 69 13.49 9.90 9.18
C PHE A 69 12.07 10.23 8.75
N ILE A 70 11.53 9.46 7.80
CA ILE A 70 10.18 9.65 7.26
C ILE A 70 9.33 8.42 7.57
N ASP A 71 8.18 8.64 8.20
CA ASP A 71 7.15 7.65 8.45
C ASP A 71 6.12 7.67 7.33
N ASP A 72 6.05 6.57 6.59
CA ASP A 72 4.94 6.27 5.69
C ASP A 72 4.36 4.87 5.96
N SER A 73 4.13 4.56 7.23
CA SER A 73 3.58 3.28 7.71
C SER A 73 2.20 2.91 7.11
N PHE A 74 1.52 3.85 6.47
CA PHE A 74 0.28 3.62 5.71
C PHE A 74 0.53 3.14 4.27
N ALA A 75 1.77 3.15 3.79
CA ALA A 75 2.19 2.54 2.54
C ALA A 75 2.17 1.00 2.62
N THR A 76 0.96 0.43 2.57
CA THR A 76 0.69 -1.01 2.82
C THR A 76 0.59 -1.85 1.55
N ASN A 77 0.81 -1.27 0.38
CA ASN A 77 0.75 -1.94 -0.91
C ASN A 77 1.68 -1.27 -1.95
N ASN A 78 1.90 -1.96 -3.07
CA ASN A 78 2.83 -1.54 -4.11
C ASN A 78 2.55 -0.13 -4.64
N TYR A 79 1.29 0.22 -4.88
CA TYR A 79 0.92 1.56 -5.37
C TYR A 79 1.25 2.64 -4.33
N SER A 80 0.97 2.36 -3.06
CA SER A 80 1.24 3.30 -1.99
C SER A 80 2.74 3.48 -1.75
N LEU A 81 3.53 2.41 -1.89
CA LEU A 81 4.99 2.48 -1.86
C LEU A 81 5.54 3.27 -3.05
N PHE A 82 5.05 2.99 -4.27
CA PHE A 82 5.45 3.73 -5.47
C PHE A 82 5.26 5.24 -5.29
N TYR A 83 4.09 5.65 -4.77
CA TYR A 83 3.82 7.04 -4.44
C TYR A 83 4.85 7.63 -3.45
N SER A 84 5.22 6.89 -2.40
CA SER A 84 6.23 7.34 -1.44
C SER A 84 7.58 7.58 -2.11
N LEU A 85 8.01 6.64 -2.95
CA LEU A 85 9.32 6.67 -3.62
C LEU A 85 9.38 7.77 -4.68
N GLU A 86 8.29 8.06 -5.39
CA GLU A 86 8.24 9.16 -6.36
C GLU A 86 8.34 10.55 -5.72
N LYS A 87 7.84 10.71 -4.49
CA LYS A 87 7.85 12.01 -3.80
C LYS A 87 9.18 12.34 -3.15
N ILE A 88 10.08 11.37 -3.01
CA ILE A 88 11.36 11.54 -2.35
C ILE A 88 12.47 11.67 -3.41
N ASN A 89 13.21 12.78 -3.34
CA ASN A 89 14.29 13.05 -4.29
C ASN A 89 15.65 12.50 -3.83
N ASN A 90 15.87 12.41 -2.53
CA ASN A 90 17.10 11.90 -1.92
C ASN A 90 17.25 10.38 -2.09
N PRO A 91 18.47 9.83 -1.94
CA PRO A 91 18.67 8.39 -1.79
C PRO A 91 17.94 7.86 -0.56
N ILE A 92 17.38 6.65 -0.67
CA ILE A 92 16.50 6.08 0.34
C ILE A 92 17.11 4.82 0.93
N ILE A 93 17.15 4.75 2.26
CA ILE A 93 17.26 3.51 3.02
C ILE A 93 15.84 3.08 3.41
N TRP A 94 15.35 2.03 2.77
CA TRP A 94 13.96 1.60 2.88
C TRP A 94 13.78 0.51 3.93
N ILE A 95 12.90 0.75 4.91
CA ILE A 95 12.46 -0.24 5.90
C ILE A 95 11.09 -0.79 5.49
N SER A 96 11.04 -2.09 5.18
CA SER A 96 9.82 -2.81 4.80
C SER A 96 9.42 -3.89 5.79
N LEU A 97 8.23 -4.47 5.62
CA LEU A 97 7.84 -5.73 6.27
C LEU A 97 7.81 -6.86 5.24
N ASP A 98 8.36 -8.01 5.59
CA ASP A 98 8.40 -9.18 4.70
C ASP A 98 6.99 -9.70 4.38
N LYS A 99 6.69 -9.84 3.10
CA LYS A 99 5.38 -10.25 2.56
C LYS A 99 5.53 -11.62 1.90
N GLN A 100 4.54 -12.51 2.05
CA GLN A 100 4.68 -13.89 1.51
C GLN A 100 4.42 -13.95 0.00
N THR A 101 3.71 -12.97 -0.55
CA THR A 101 3.37 -12.86 -1.98
C THR A 101 3.97 -11.57 -2.55
N ASN A 102 5.10 -11.72 -3.24
CA ASN A 102 6.00 -10.59 -3.49
C ASN A 102 6.01 -10.07 -4.91
N TYR A 103 4.92 -10.22 -5.64
CA TYR A 103 4.85 -9.59 -6.96
C TYR A 103 5.18 -8.09 -6.86
N ILE A 104 6.24 -7.67 -7.55
CA ILE A 104 6.65 -6.29 -7.76
C ILE A 104 6.45 -6.02 -9.26
N SER A 105 5.66 -4.99 -9.59
CA SER A 105 5.48 -4.59 -11.00
C SER A 105 6.76 -4.00 -11.57
N ASN A 106 6.95 -4.04 -12.89
CA ASN A 106 8.11 -3.45 -13.54
C ASN A 106 8.32 -1.98 -13.15
N SER A 107 7.24 -1.18 -13.13
CA SER A 107 7.29 0.22 -12.71
C SER A 107 7.80 0.41 -11.27
N LEU A 108 7.40 -0.47 -10.36
CA LEU A 108 7.88 -0.43 -8.97
C LEU A 108 9.33 -0.92 -8.89
N ALA A 109 9.70 -1.93 -9.67
CA ALA A 109 11.07 -2.41 -9.74
C ALA A 109 12.04 -1.34 -10.25
N GLU A 110 11.65 -0.59 -11.28
CA GLU A 110 12.44 0.51 -11.85
C GLU A 110 12.68 1.64 -10.84
N ILE A 111 11.63 2.07 -10.13
CA ILE A 111 11.81 3.13 -9.14
C ILE A 111 12.57 2.65 -7.91
N ILE A 112 12.40 1.38 -7.50
CA ILE A 112 13.22 0.78 -6.43
C ILE A 112 14.70 0.84 -6.81
N GLN A 113 15.06 0.35 -8.02
CA GLN A 113 16.43 0.40 -8.53
C GLN A 113 17.00 1.81 -8.60
N LYS A 114 16.16 2.79 -8.95
CA LYS A 114 16.59 4.19 -9.10
C LYS A 114 16.80 4.91 -7.77
N LYS A 115 16.03 4.58 -6.73
CA LYS A 115 15.91 5.39 -5.51
C LYS A 115 16.45 4.73 -4.25
N ILE A 116 16.39 3.39 -4.18
CA ILE A 116 16.74 2.66 -2.96
C ILE A 116 18.23 2.36 -2.97
N LYS A 117 18.95 2.97 -2.02
CA LYS A 117 20.36 2.70 -1.72
C LYS A 117 20.50 1.39 -0.95
N ILE A 118 19.68 1.20 0.08
CA ILE A 118 19.69 0.00 0.95
C ILE A 118 18.24 -0.40 1.24
N TRP A 119 17.94 -1.71 1.15
CA TRP A 119 16.64 -2.26 1.55
C TRP A 119 16.78 -3.14 2.80
N ILE A 120 16.13 -2.74 3.89
CA ILE A 120 16.05 -3.50 5.14
C ILE A 120 14.63 -4.04 5.30
N THR A 121 14.46 -5.37 5.34
CA THR A 121 13.16 -5.99 5.62
C THR A 121 13.07 -6.56 7.02
N ILE A 122 11.94 -6.34 7.68
CA ILE A 122 11.65 -6.92 9.00
C ILE A 122 10.89 -8.23 8.81
N THR A 123 11.45 -9.32 9.34
CA THR A 123 10.81 -10.64 9.30
C THR A 123 11.20 -11.51 10.47
N LYS A 124 10.25 -12.35 10.91
CA LYS A 124 10.52 -13.46 11.83
C LYS A 124 10.50 -14.81 11.13
N ASN A 125 10.18 -14.82 9.83
CA ASN A 125 10.11 -16.03 9.04
C ASN A 125 11.51 -16.65 8.87
N LYS A 126 11.55 -17.97 8.64
CA LYS A 126 12.78 -18.68 8.26
C LYS A 126 13.20 -18.32 6.84
N LYS A 127 12.26 -18.39 5.89
CA LYS A 127 12.41 -17.86 4.54
C LYS A 127 12.06 -16.37 4.53
N VAL A 128 12.95 -15.55 3.98
CA VAL A 128 12.69 -14.14 3.72
C VAL A 128 12.19 -14.06 2.29
N TYR A 129 10.93 -13.73 2.08
CA TYR A 129 10.38 -13.72 0.71
C TYR A 129 10.84 -12.48 -0.05
N ASN A 130 11.06 -11.35 0.63
CA ASN A 130 11.51 -10.12 -0.04
C ASN A 130 12.91 -10.29 -0.66
N SER A 131 13.72 -11.26 -0.19
CA SER A 131 15.05 -11.49 -0.74
C SER A 131 15.02 -11.99 -2.18
N ASP A 132 13.88 -12.54 -2.65
CA ASP A 132 13.69 -12.91 -4.06
C ASP A 132 13.84 -11.68 -4.99
N TYR A 133 13.74 -10.46 -4.47
CA TYR A 133 13.90 -9.19 -5.18
C TYR A 133 15.14 -8.38 -4.73
N SER A 134 16.05 -9.01 -3.98
CA SER A 134 17.27 -8.34 -3.49
C SER A 134 18.15 -7.81 -4.63
N TYR A 135 18.10 -8.42 -5.81
CA TYR A 135 18.81 -7.97 -7.01
C TYR A 135 18.40 -6.58 -7.52
N LEU A 136 17.27 -6.03 -7.03
CA LEU A 136 16.80 -4.68 -7.39
C LEU A 136 17.57 -3.57 -6.67
N VAL A 137 18.37 -3.89 -5.65
CA VAL A 137 19.03 -2.89 -4.81
C VAL A 137 20.51 -3.24 -4.62
N PRO A 138 21.38 -2.26 -4.38
CA PRO A 138 22.79 -2.51 -4.10
C PRO A 138 23.00 -3.40 -2.86
N GLU A 139 22.21 -3.15 -1.81
CA GLU A 139 22.32 -3.86 -0.54
C GLU A 139 20.94 -4.24 0.01
N PHE A 140 20.83 -5.47 0.49
CA PHE A 140 19.62 -6.02 1.09
C PHE A 140 19.92 -6.69 2.44
N TYR A 141 19.18 -6.32 3.47
CA TYR A 141 19.31 -6.88 4.81
C TYR A 141 17.96 -7.38 5.33
N SER A 142 18.00 -8.39 6.19
CA SER A 142 16.82 -8.82 6.96
C SER A 142 17.08 -8.77 8.45
N VAL A 143 16.13 -8.24 9.21
CA VAL A 143 16.23 -8.08 10.67
C VAL A 143 14.96 -8.56 11.36
N LYS A 144 15.04 -8.80 12.67
CA LYS A 144 13.93 -9.40 13.44
C LYS A 144 12.90 -8.42 13.99
N ASN A 145 13.24 -7.13 14.07
CA ASN A 145 12.36 -6.11 14.64
C ASN A 145 12.68 -4.69 14.11
N LEU A 146 11.76 -3.76 14.36
CA LEU A 146 11.85 -2.38 13.90
C LEU A 146 13.01 -1.60 14.54
N SER A 147 13.34 -1.87 15.80
CA SER A 147 14.46 -1.19 16.47
C SER A 147 15.79 -1.53 15.80
N ALA A 148 16.01 -2.80 15.50
CA ALA A 148 17.17 -3.24 14.73
C ALA A 148 17.21 -2.62 13.33
N ALA A 149 16.05 -2.52 12.65
CA ALA A 149 15.97 -1.89 11.34
C ALA A 149 16.38 -0.41 11.37
N VAL A 150 15.85 0.36 12.33
CA VAL A 150 16.13 1.79 12.50
C VAL A 150 17.60 2.04 12.84
N LYS A 151 18.17 1.25 13.76
CA LYS A 151 19.59 1.37 14.13
C LYS A 151 20.51 1.02 12.97
N LEU A 152 20.21 -0.08 12.25
CA LEU A 152 20.99 -0.49 11.09
C LEU A 152 20.90 0.54 9.95
N SER A 153 19.70 1.06 9.68
CA SER A 153 19.51 2.09 8.66
C SER A 153 20.29 3.36 8.99
N PHE A 154 20.31 3.77 10.27
CA PHE A 154 21.04 4.97 10.68
C PHE A 154 22.56 4.78 10.65
N ALA A 155 23.04 3.58 11.01
CA ALA A 155 24.46 3.26 10.94
C ALA A 155 25.04 3.27 9.51
N PHE A 156 24.21 2.99 8.49
CA PHE A 156 24.61 3.01 7.08
C PHE A 156 24.20 4.28 6.31
N ALA A 157 23.52 5.21 6.98
CA ALA A 157 23.07 6.44 6.36
C ALA A 157 24.21 7.43 6.17
N ASP A 158 24.29 8.01 4.98
CA ASP A 158 25.13 9.17 4.70
C ASP A 158 24.33 10.46 4.86
N PRO A 159 24.98 11.61 5.12
CA PRO A 159 24.32 12.90 5.08
C PRO A 159 23.49 13.09 3.81
N ASN A 160 22.27 13.60 3.96
CA ASN A 160 21.22 13.75 2.95
C ASN A 160 20.45 12.47 2.57
N ASP A 161 20.74 11.31 3.16
CA ASP A 161 19.89 10.12 3.00
C ASP A 161 18.54 10.28 3.72
N ILE A 162 17.52 9.58 3.19
CA ILE A 162 16.23 9.41 3.87
C ILE A 162 16.08 7.96 4.35
N ILE A 163 15.79 7.81 5.64
CA ILE A 163 15.35 6.54 6.23
C ILE A 163 13.83 6.52 6.19
N LEU A 164 13.26 5.68 5.32
CA LEU A 164 11.83 5.59 5.06
C LEU A 164 11.23 4.32 5.65
N LEU A 165 10.29 4.45 6.58
CA LEU A 165 9.40 3.34 6.94
C LEU A 165 8.22 3.27 5.97
N ALA A 166 8.23 2.30 5.06
CA ALA A 166 7.13 2.04 4.13
C ALA A 166 6.88 0.52 4.05
N PRO A 167 5.95 -0.04 4.83
CA PRO A 167 5.86 -1.50 5.04
C PRO A 167 5.67 -2.36 3.80
N ASN A 168 4.98 -1.85 2.77
CA ASN A 168 4.54 -2.58 1.58
C ASN A 168 3.89 -3.95 1.87
N LYS A 169 3.14 -4.03 2.98
CA LYS A 169 2.48 -5.25 3.43
C LYS A 169 1.07 -4.95 3.90
N SER A 170 0.12 -5.73 3.39
CA SER A 170 -1.28 -5.67 3.82
C SER A 170 -1.46 -6.30 5.21
N ASN A 171 -2.61 -6.03 5.84
CA ASN A 171 -3.01 -6.63 7.12
C ASN A 171 -2.06 -6.31 8.28
N ILE A 172 -1.56 -5.08 8.33
CA ILE A 172 -0.72 -4.57 9.42
C ILE A 172 -1.47 -3.48 10.20
N ASN A 173 -1.06 -3.25 11.44
CA ASN A 173 -1.52 -2.09 12.21
C ASN A 173 -0.58 -0.90 11.95
N SER A 174 -0.88 -0.10 10.92
CA SER A 174 -0.04 1.06 10.53
C SER A 174 0.17 2.05 11.68
N LYS A 175 -0.87 2.37 12.46
CA LYS A 175 -0.75 3.30 13.59
C LYS A 175 0.21 2.82 14.67
N LEU A 176 0.22 1.51 14.95
CA LEU A 176 1.17 0.90 15.88
C LEU A 176 2.61 1.01 15.37
N TYR A 177 2.84 0.74 14.08
CA TYR A 177 4.17 0.88 13.47
C TYR A 177 4.64 2.33 13.45
N SER A 178 3.75 3.27 13.11
CA SER A 178 3.99 4.72 13.16
C SER A 178 4.48 5.16 14.55
N ASN A 179 3.71 4.83 15.59
CA ASN A 179 4.06 5.19 16.97
C ASN A 179 5.39 4.56 17.41
N LYS A 180 5.61 3.28 17.07
CA LYS A 180 6.88 2.59 17.40
C LYS A 180 8.06 3.23 16.69
N PHE A 181 7.94 3.52 15.40
CA PHE A 181 8.98 4.16 14.61
C PHE A 181 9.34 5.52 15.19
N LYS A 182 8.34 6.36 15.45
CA LYS A 182 8.53 7.67 16.09
C LYS A 182 9.26 7.56 17.42
N ASN A 183 8.86 6.64 18.30
CA ASN A 183 9.50 6.47 19.60
C ASN A 183 10.97 6.03 19.45
N ILE A 184 11.24 5.02 18.62
CA ILE A 184 12.60 4.51 18.39
C ILE A 184 13.50 5.62 17.82
N VAL A 185 13.02 6.40 16.85
CA VAL A 185 13.78 7.51 16.25
C VAL A 185 14.06 8.63 17.25
N ASN A 186 13.15 8.88 18.19
CA ASN A 186 13.37 9.86 19.26
C ASN A 186 14.37 9.38 20.33
N GLU A 187 14.65 8.08 20.38
CA GLU A 187 15.64 7.47 21.27
C GLU A 187 17.02 7.30 20.61
N LEU A 188 17.15 7.62 19.32
CA LEU A 188 18.45 7.73 18.63
C LEU A 188 19.19 9.00 19.07
#